data_AF-A0A838PWR6-F1
#
_entry.id   AF-A0A838PWR6-F1
#
_cell.length_a   1.000
_cell.length_b   1.000
_cell.length_c   1.000
_cell.angle_alpha   90.00
_cell.angle_beta   90.00
_cell.angle_gamma   90.00
#
_symmetry.space_group_name_H-M   'P 1'
#
loop_
_entity.id
_entity.type
_entity.pdbx_description
1 polymer ?
#
loop_
_entity_poly.entity_id
_entity_poly.type
_entity_poly.pdbx_seq_one_letter_code
_entity_poly.pdbx_strand_id
1 'polypeptide(L)' 'VLNVDGVGDPKLKIDKYNAFMKQRDRARNGFKVFYEEDTNRLSPAEVMRLRPEPEFVVYE' A
#
# COMPACT_ATOMS: atom_id res chain seq x y z
N VAL A 1 -2.10 11.12 11.94
CA VAL A 1 -2.05 10.06 10.90
C VAL A 1 -1.12 8.99 11.43
N LEU A 2 -1.62 7.76 11.64
CA LEU A 2 -0.80 6.68 12.18
C LEU A 2 0.14 6.19 11.06
N ASN A 3 1.35 6.74 11.02
CA ASN A 3 2.41 6.35 10.09
C ASN A 3 2.99 5.02 10.56
N VAL A 4 2.39 3.91 10.11
CA VAL A 4 3.04 2.60 10.21
C VAL A 4 4.09 2.58 9.11
N ASP A 5 5.34 2.85 9.49
CA ASP A 5 6.50 2.94 8.60
C ASP A 5 6.44 1.88 7.50
N GLY A 6 6.18 2.36 6.29
CA GLY A 6 5.86 1.57 5.11
C GLY A 6 6.90 1.78 4.02
N VAL A 7 8.16 1.94 4.40
CA VAL A 7 9.29 1.92 3.46
C VAL A 7 9.75 0.47 3.30
N GLY A 8 9.98 0.04 2.06
CA GLY A 8 10.66 -1.23 1.79
C GLY A 8 10.05 -2.07 0.67
N ASP A 9 10.56 -3.30 0.55
CA ASP A 9 10.28 -4.25 -0.53
C ASP A 9 8.77 -4.48 -0.78
N PRO A 10 8.34 -4.62 -2.05
CA PRO A 10 6.96 -4.86 -2.44
C PRO A 10 6.24 -5.93 -1.62
N LYS A 11 6.93 -7.02 -1.27
CA LYS A 11 6.33 -8.12 -0.51
C LYS A 11 5.85 -7.65 0.86
N LEU A 12 6.66 -6.85 1.56
CA LEU A 12 6.32 -6.32 2.88
C LEU A 12 5.12 -5.37 2.80
N LYS A 13 5.04 -4.57 1.74
CA LYS A 13 3.91 -3.66 1.51
C LYS A 13 2.61 -4.41 1.25
N ILE A 14 2.65 -5.45 0.42
CA ILE A 14 1.48 -6.27 0.10
C ILE A 14 1.00 -7.01 1.36
N ASP A 15 1.92 -7.60 2.12
CA ASP A 15 1.57 -8.34 3.34
C ASP A 15 0.93 -7.40 4.40
N LYS A 16 1.47 -6.18 4.56
CA LYS A 16 0.86 -5.14 5.40
C LYS A 16 -0.52 -4.72 4.89
N TYR A 17 -0.64 -4.42 3.60
CA TYR A 17 -1.90 -4.05 2.98
C TYR A 17 -2.98 -5.11 3.25
N ASN A 18 -2.68 -6.38 2.99
CA ASN A 18 -3.60 -7.49 3.24
C ASN A 18 -3.98 -7.63 4.73
N ALA A 19 -3.03 -7.43 5.64
CA ALA A 19 -3.30 -7.46 7.08
C ALA A 19 -4.23 -6.32 7.51
N PHE A 20 -4.02 -5.10 7.00
CA PHE A 20 -4.88 -3.95 7.26
C PHE A 20 -6.29 -4.15 6.69
N MET A 21 -6.39 -4.69 5.48
CA MET A 21 -7.66 -4.96 4.83
C MET A 21 -8.50 -6.00 5.57
N LYS A 22 -7.88 -6.97 6.25
CA LYS A 22 -8.59 -7.94 7.10
C LYS A 22 -9.16 -7.35 8.39
N GLN A 23 -8.66 -6.20 8.85
CA GLN A 23 -9.02 -5.61 10.15
C GLN A 23 -9.98 -4.42 10.06
N ARG A 24 -10.31 -3.92 8.86
CA ARG A 24 -11.12 -2.72 8.71
C ARG A 24 -12.25 -2.88 7.70
N ASP A 25 -13.46 -2.75 8.22
CA ASP A 25 -14.71 -2.84 7.43
C ASP A 25 -15.12 -1.49 6.79
N ARG A 26 -14.40 -0.38 7.07
CA ARG A 26 -14.88 0.99 6.76
C ARG A 26 -13.83 2.07 6.41
N ALA A 27 -12.54 1.75 6.35
CA ALA A 27 -11.54 2.74 5.93
C ALA A 27 -11.43 2.75 4.40
N ARG A 28 -11.29 3.93 3.77
CA ARG A 28 -11.01 4.00 2.33
C ARG A 28 -9.65 3.35 2.04
N ASN A 29 -9.61 2.44 1.07
CA ASN A 29 -8.47 1.55 0.84
C ASN A 29 -7.40 2.24 0.00
N GLY A 30 -6.54 3.06 0.60
CA GLY A 30 -5.44 3.71 -0.10
C GLY A 30 -4.14 2.88 -0.09
N PHE A 31 -3.30 3.03 -1.12
CA PHE A 31 -1.93 2.52 -1.14
C PHE A 31 -0.93 3.67 -1.21
N LYS A 32 0.14 3.64 -0.42
CA LYS A 32 1.17 4.71 -0.42
C LYS A 32 2.50 4.21 -1.00
N VAL A 33 3.03 4.96 -1.96
CA VAL A 33 4.34 4.77 -2.60
C VAL A 33 5.24 5.92 -2.20
N PHE A 34 6.46 5.62 -1.75
CA PHE A 34 7.48 6.61 -1.39
C PHE A 34 8.54 6.67 -2.49
N TYR A 35 8.81 7.83 -3.07
CA TYR A 35 9.69 7.93 -4.25
C TYR A 35 11.17 7.74 -3.94
N GLU A 36 11.65 8.20 -2.79
CA GLU A 36 13.08 8.17 -2.46
C GLU A 36 13.44 6.94 -1.62
N GLU A 37 12.47 6.42 -0.87
CA GLU A 37 12.70 5.42 0.16
C GLU A 37 12.32 4.00 -0.27
N ASP A 38 11.37 3.82 -1.19
CA ASP A 38 11.01 2.49 -1.69
C ASP A 38 12.03 1.96 -2.70
N THR A 39 12.65 0.82 -2.38
CA THR A 39 13.44 0.02 -3.32
C THR A 39 12.53 -0.92 -4.12
N ASN A 40 12.72 -1.01 -5.45
CA ASN A 40 11.90 -1.84 -6.35
C ASN A 40 10.38 -1.56 -6.29
N ARG A 41 9.99 -0.29 -6.46
CA ARG A 41 8.59 0.18 -6.41
C ARG A 41 7.63 -0.61 -7.30
N LEU A 42 6.45 -0.91 -6.75
CA LEU A 42 5.30 -1.36 -7.54
C LEU A 42 4.83 -0.22 -8.45
N SER A 43 4.58 -0.55 -9.71
CA SER A 43 3.92 0.35 -10.64
C SER A 43 2.47 0.61 -10.21
N PRO A 44 1.87 1.74 -10.63
CA PRO A 44 0.47 2.03 -10.33
C PRO A 44 -0.47 0.89 -10.77
N ALA A 45 -0.19 0.26 -11.92
CA ALA A 45 -0.97 -0.85 -12.44
C ALA A 45 -0.86 -2.11 -11.57
N GLU A 46 0.30 -2.37 -10.96
CA GLU A 46 0.47 -3.49 -10.04
C GLU A 46 -0.25 -3.24 -8.71
N VAL A 47 -0.21 -1.99 -8.22
CA VAL A 47 -0.94 -1.58 -7.02
C VAL A 47 -2.46 -1.74 -7.18
N MET A 48 -3.02 -1.30 -8.31
CA MET A 48 -4.46 -1.44 -8.59
C MET A 48 -4.90 -2.89 -8.80
N ARG A 49 -3.97 -3.84 -8.98
CA ARG A 49 -4.29 -5.28 -9.07
C ARG A 49 -4.34 -5.97 -7.71
N LEU A 50 -3.98 -5.29 -6.62
CA LEU A 50 -4.10 -5.85 -5.27
C LEU A 50 -5.56 -6.18 -4.94
N ARG A 51 -5.75 -7.12 -4.01
CA ARG A 51 -7.08 -7.58 -3.58
C ARG A 51 -7.19 -7.52 -2.06
N PRO A 52 -8.14 -6.74 -1.52
CA PRO A 52 -9.10 -5.87 -2.22
C PRO A 52 -8.40 -4.77 -3.02
N GLU A 53 -9.09 -4.22 -4.03
CA GLU A 53 -8.53 -3.20 -4.91
C GLU A 53 -8.40 -1.86 -4.16
N PRO A 54 -7.25 -1.18 -4.22
CA PRO A 54 -7.11 0.17 -3.67
C PRO A 54 -8.03 1.16 -4.39
N GLU A 55 -8.64 2.08 -3.65
CA GLU A 55 -9.47 3.17 -4.18
C GLU A 55 -8.62 4.33 -4.73
N PHE A 56 -7.42 4.53 -4.19
CA PHE A 56 -6.50 5.57 -4.61
C PHE A 56 -5.06 5.22 -4.24
N VAL A 57 -4.11 5.80 -4.98
CA VAL A 57 -2.68 5.69 -4.70
C VAL A 57 -2.14 7.06 -4.34
N VAL A 58 -1.47 7.16 -3.19
CA VAL A 58 -0.77 8.36 -2.75
C VAL A 58 0.70 8.19 -3.04
N TYR A 59 1.31 9.22 -3.63
CA TYR A 59 2.73 9.30 -3.86
C TYR A 59 3.31 10.39 -2.97
N GLU A 60 4.39 10.06 -2.26
CA GLU A 60 5.14 10.96 -1.38
C GLU A 60 6.62 10.91 -1.73
#